data_AF-A0AAJ7FLS3-F1
#
_entry.id   AF-A0AAJ7FLS3-F1
#
_cell.length_a   1.000
_cell.length_b   1.000
_cell.length_c   1.000
_cell.angle_alpha   90.00
_cell.angle_beta   90.00
_cell.angle_gamma   90.00
#
_symmetry.space_group_name_H-M   'P 1'
#
loop_
_entity.id
_entity.type
_entity.pdbx_description
1 polymer ?
#
loop_
_entity_poly.entity_id
_entity_poly.type
_entity_poly.pdbx_seq_one_letter_code
_entity_poly.pdbx_strand_id
1 'polypeptide(L)'
;MSLFACCVRRRNRRSEEVTLQEMMEAPEISWENTLGAPGGVPFDHETKELLKKCLDVSQPLPTTSLEIIKRSESFPLKFPINTVRCAALKDRGISEDVLDLNANSVYPLIHEAMLPLIAGWLKYKREYGSAVEKAMYKDMGLIHLIQRLLEKRAACFYGAEDRYKLIDNKTGVQGWESVGTDHETEPLLLAKCLSYDEIKLSAMMIVSSHTEFINDGSRDNRGIVTDDPDSVQPRGVIMGVVGTRFERAGVMESQDILVTHLQNNMDNGYGPGIEGTSEEKRGLRVVWARFYGEEYLPLYEQVVKRVKSKDNRRYLPLTGHSIFDIENYMKRTLLSVEMILLEANTRAEKQNTTAFLHVVGLGLGVWRIIQDQEMYFLKTFEIAIRKMNKKLKYVSDIMFAYFRQQKCGDAGNGDYLGDIKIHFALREPHSRLLRPADSNKLLVVTYAWDGNALPGNEFWDGFLAASGDPAAACSTQITELHTAKINPRTAGSSLHVASPEHGILHIADYARLHLA
;
A
#
# COMPACT_ATOMS: atom_id res chain seq x y z
N MET A 1 39.28 10.04 -21.94
CA MET A 1 38.90 8.61 -21.85
C MET A 1 37.81 8.50 -20.80
N SER A 2 36.57 8.32 -21.22
CA SER A 2 35.39 8.26 -20.35
C SER A 2 34.62 6.98 -20.69
N LEU A 3 34.48 6.10 -19.70
CA LEU A 3 33.86 4.78 -19.79
C LEU A 3 32.45 4.84 -19.19
N PHE A 4 31.51 5.52 -19.86
CA PHE A 4 30.07 5.40 -19.54
C PHE A 4 29.24 5.62 -20.82
N ALA A 5 29.26 4.63 -21.72
CA ALA A 5 28.42 4.65 -22.92
C ALA A 5 28.00 3.25 -23.43
N CYS A 6 28.03 2.20 -22.58
CA CYS A 6 27.79 0.83 -23.05
C CYS A 6 26.51 0.12 -22.57
N CYS A 7 25.65 0.75 -21.75
CA CYS A 7 24.42 0.09 -21.26
C CYS A 7 23.14 0.42 -22.05
N VAL A 8 23.17 1.31 -23.04
CA VAL A 8 21.96 1.71 -23.79
C VAL A 8 21.68 0.83 -25.01
N ARG A 9 22.68 0.12 -25.55
CA ARG A 9 22.55 -0.60 -26.84
C ARG A 9 22.00 -2.04 -26.77
N ARG A 10 21.79 -2.63 -25.59
CA ARG A 10 21.17 -3.97 -25.46
C ARG A 10 19.65 -3.95 -25.27
N ARG A 11 19.01 -2.79 -25.08
CA ARG A 11 17.55 -2.68 -24.91
C ARG A 11 16.76 -2.64 -26.23
N ASN A 12 17.37 -2.22 -27.34
CA ASN A 12 16.66 -2.06 -28.62
C ASN A 12 16.41 -3.37 -29.39
N ARG A 13 16.92 -4.53 -28.93
CA ARG A 13 16.55 -5.84 -29.51
C ARG A 13 15.30 -6.45 -28.86
N ARG A 14 14.82 -5.91 -27.75
CA ARG A 14 13.58 -6.37 -27.07
C ARG A 14 12.33 -5.60 -27.53
N SER A 15 12.51 -4.48 -28.24
CA SER A 15 11.42 -3.60 -28.66
C SER A 15 10.78 -3.99 -30.00
N GLU A 16 11.37 -4.93 -30.75
CA GLU A 16 10.91 -5.30 -32.09
C GLU A 16 10.16 -6.64 -32.18
N GLU A 17 10.01 -7.38 -31.06
CA GLU A 17 9.34 -8.70 -31.03
C GLU A 17 8.08 -8.77 -30.15
N VAL A 18 7.47 -7.63 -29.80
CA VAL A 18 6.17 -7.59 -29.10
C VAL A 18 5.07 -7.19 -30.08
N THR A 19 4.80 -8.07 -31.04
CA THR A 19 3.64 -7.95 -31.94
C THR A 19 2.46 -8.72 -31.37
N LEU A 20 1.36 -8.00 -31.11
CA LEU A 20 0.02 -8.50 -30.79
C LEU A 20 -0.10 -9.37 -29.52
N GLN A 21 0.07 -8.75 -28.35
CA GLN A 21 -0.69 -9.20 -27.18
C GLN A 21 -2.05 -8.50 -27.30
N GLU A 22 -3.08 -9.20 -27.77
CA GLU A 22 -4.45 -8.65 -27.80
C GLU A 22 -4.78 -8.15 -26.38
N MET A 23 -5.05 -6.85 -26.27
CA MET A 23 -5.42 -6.24 -25.00
C MET A 23 -6.70 -6.91 -24.53
N MET A 24 -6.63 -7.65 -23.43
CA MET A 24 -7.81 -8.26 -22.84
C MET A 24 -8.63 -7.16 -22.16
N GLU A 25 -9.91 -7.09 -22.47
CA GLU A 25 -10.82 -6.18 -21.77
C GLU A 25 -10.83 -6.52 -20.27
N ALA A 26 -10.91 -5.50 -19.42
CA ALA A 26 -10.93 -5.71 -17.99
C ALA A 26 -12.19 -6.48 -17.58
N PRO A 27 -12.07 -7.61 -16.85
CA PRO A 27 -13.22 -8.40 -16.45
C PRO A 27 -14.13 -7.60 -15.50
N GLU A 28 -15.43 -7.90 -15.53
CA GLU A 28 -16.33 -7.51 -14.45
C GLU A 28 -15.95 -8.26 -13.18
N ILE A 29 -15.87 -7.54 -12.06
CA ILE A 29 -15.49 -8.13 -10.76
C ILE A 29 -16.68 -8.08 -9.82
N SER A 30 -17.26 -9.26 -9.58
CA SER A 30 -18.09 -9.51 -8.42
C SER A 30 -17.19 -10.09 -7.31
N TRP A 31 -17.04 -9.34 -6.22
CA TRP A 31 -16.21 -9.75 -5.08
C TRP A 31 -16.90 -9.30 -3.81
N GLU A 32 -17.16 -10.24 -2.90
CA GLU A 32 -17.94 -9.99 -1.67
C GLU A 32 -17.14 -9.19 -0.64
N ASN A 33 -15.81 -9.21 -0.73
CA ASN A 33 -14.91 -8.51 0.21
C ASN A 33 -14.61 -7.05 -0.20
N THR A 34 -15.49 -6.43 -0.98
CA THR A 34 -15.40 -5.03 -1.49
C THR A 34 -16.21 -4.08 -0.60
N LEU A 35 -15.81 -2.82 -0.49
CA LEU A 35 -16.62 -1.77 0.12
C LEU A 35 -17.86 -1.46 -0.74
N GLY A 36 -18.92 -2.24 -0.56
CA GLY A 36 -20.17 -2.12 -1.32
C GLY A 36 -21.09 -3.35 -1.28
N ALA A 37 -20.62 -4.47 -0.72
CA ALA A 37 -21.47 -5.62 -0.49
C ALA A 37 -22.55 -5.31 0.59
N PRO A 38 -23.83 -5.71 0.40
CA PRO A 38 -24.94 -5.32 1.29
C PRO A 38 -24.83 -5.77 2.76
N GLY A 39 -23.94 -6.71 3.08
CA GLY A 39 -23.79 -7.28 4.43
C GLY A 39 -22.36 -7.21 5.00
N GLY A 40 -21.47 -6.41 4.40
CA GLY A 40 -20.06 -6.34 4.81
C GLY A 40 -19.31 -7.67 4.62
N VAL A 41 -18.11 -7.76 5.19
CA VAL A 41 -17.31 -8.99 5.17
C VAL A 41 -17.78 -9.94 6.28
N PRO A 42 -18.13 -11.21 5.98
CA PRO A 42 -18.59 -12.14 7.01
C PRO A 42 -17.47 -12.49 8.00
N PHE A 43 -17.80 -12.46 9.30
CA PHE A 43 -16.86 -12.78 10.38
C PHE A 43 -17.03 -14.20 10.89
N ASP A 44 -15.99 -15.00 10.69
CA ASP A 44 -15.84 -16.29 11.34
C ASP A 44 -15.53 -16.15 12.85
N HIS A 45 -15.48 -17.29 13.54
CA HIS A 45 -15.24 -17.32 14.98
C HIS A 45 -13.88 -16.69 15.34
N GLU A 46 -12.85 -17.01 14.57
CA GLU A 46 -11.49 -16.50 14.73
C GLU A 46 -11.42 -14.98 14.60
N THR A 47 -12.15 -14.39 13.65
CA THR A 47 -12.24 -12.94 13.45
C THR A 47 -12.91 -12.29 14.66
N LYS A 48 -13.98 -12.88 15.18
CA LYS A 48 -14.65 -12.37 16.39
C LYS A 48 -13.73 -12.41 17.60
N GLU A 49 -12.97 -13.48 17.79
CA GLU A 49 -11.98 -13.57 18.88
C GLU A 49 -10.84 -12.54 18.72
N LEU A 50 -10.40 -12.28 17.49
CA LEU A 50 -9.43 -11.22 17.20
C LEU A 50 -9.99 -9.83 17.59
N LEU A 51 -11.24 -9.53 17.24
CA LEU A 51 -11.90 -8.25 17.54
C LEU A 51 -12.23 -8.08 19.03
N LYS A 52 -12.59 -9.14 19.75
CA LYS A 52 -12.85 -9.08 21.20
C LYS A 52 -11.65 -8.50 21.97
N LYS A 53 -10.43 -8.86 21.54
CA LYS A 53 -9.18 -8.32 22.11
C LYS A 53 -8.94 -6.84 21.80
N CYS A 54 -9.80 -6.21 20.98
CA CYS A 54 -9.67 -4.82 20.58
C CYS A 54 -10.69 -3.87 21.26
N LEU A 55 -11.66 -4.39 22.03
CA LEU A 55 -12.74 -3.60 22.64
C LEU A 55 -12.25 -2.47 23.57
N ASP A 56 -11.15 -2.71 24.27
CA ASP A 56 -10.59 -1.80 25.27
C ASP A 56 -9.33 -1.06 24.76
N VAL A 57 -9.05 -1.14 23.46
CA VAL A 57 -7.90 -0.45 22.87
C VAL A 57 -8.17 1.05 22.89
N SER A 58 -7.28 1.81 23.52
CA SER A 58 -7.28 3.26 23.48
C SER A 58 -6.19 3.75 22.54
N GLN A 59 -6.44 4.88 21.87
CA GLN A 59 -5.39 5.55 21.13
C GLN A 59 -4.31 6.07 22.08
N PRO A 60 -3.04 6.17 21.65
CA PRO A 60 -1.99 6.82 22.43
C PRO A 60 -2.39 8.25 22.80
N LEU A 61 -1.90 8.77 23.93
CA LEU A 61 -2.11 10.17 24.28
C LEU A 61 -1.63 11.10 23.16
N PRO A 62 -2.27 12.27 22.98
CA PRO A 62 -1.78 13.26 22.02
C PRO A 62 -0.29 13.57 22.23
N THR A 63 0.44 13.70 21.13
CA THR A 63 1.86 14.05 21.13
C THR A 63 2.03 15.53 20.77
N THR A 64 3.22 16.07 21.04
CA THR A 64 3.59 17.44 20.70
C THR A 64 4.74 17.43 19.71
N SER A 65 4.85 18.49 18.92
CA SER A 65 5.96 18.72 17.99
C SER A 65 7.31 18.73 18.71
N LEU A 66 7.38 19.17 19.96
CA LEU A 66 8.59 19.07 20.79
C LEU A 66 9.00 17.62 21.06
N GLU A 67 8.04 16.74 21.37
CA GLU A 67 8.33 15.31 21.55
C GLU A 67 8.75 14.65 20.22
N ILE A 68 8.11 15.02 19.11
CA ILE A 68 8.52 14.57 17.76
C ILE A 68 9.95 15.00 17.45
N ILE A 69 10.30 16.27 17.67
CA ILE A 69 11.65 16.80 17.45
C ILE A 69 12.67 16.02 18.29
N LYS A 70 12.42 15.85 19.58
CA LYS A 70 13.30 15.11 20.49
C LYS A 70 13.53 13.67 20.03
N ARG A 71 12.46 12.96 19.64
CA ARG A 71 12.56 11.58 19.15
C ARG A 71 13.29 11.50 17.81
N SER A 72 13.00 12.43 16.91
CA SER A 72 13.64 12.58 15.61
C SER A 72 15.15 12.82 15.74
N GLU A 73 15.57 13.66 16.69
CA GLU A 73 17.00 13.89 17.01
C GLU A 73 17.70 12.64 17.56
N SER A 74 16.98 11.82 18.32
CA SER A 74 17.49 10.55 18.86
C SER A 74 17.38 9.37 17.88
N PHE A 75 16.82 9.58 16.68
CA PHE A 75 16.59 8.52 15.72
C PHE A 75 17.93 7.97 15.19
N PRO A 76 18.13 6.64 15.16
CA PRO A 76 19.44 6.03 14.85
C PRO A 76 19.91 6.22 13.40
N LEU A 77 19.00 6.56 12.48
CA LEU A 77 19.35 6.84 11.10
C LEU A 77 19.52 8.35 10.90
N LYS A 78 20.60 8.72 10.20
CA LYS A 78 20.83 10.11 9.81
C LYS A 78 19.80 10.52 8.75
N PHE A 79 19.09 11.61 9.01
CA PHE A 79 18.29 12.28 7.99
C PHE A 79 19.22 12.92 6.94
N PRO A 80 19.07 12.59 5.64
CA PRO A 80 19.84 13.23 4.57
C PRO A 80 19.62 14.74 4.46
N ILE A 81 18.41 15.20 4.78
CA ILE A 81 18.00 16.61 4.75
C ILE A 81 17.18 16.93 6.00
N ASN A 82 17.12 18.22 6.36
CA ASN A 82 16.33 18.68 7.51
C ASN A 82 15.12 19.53 7.11
N THR A 83 14.99 19.93 5.85
CA THR A 83 14.03 20.95 5.41
C THR A 83 12.58 20.57 5.62
N VAL A 84 12.23 19.31 5.78
CA VAL A 84 10.85 18.87 6.06
C VAL A 84 10.59 18.57 7.54
N ARG A 85 11.62 18.58 8.39
CA ARG A 85 11.51 18.16 9.78
C ARG A 85 10.75 19.20 10.60
N CYS A 86 10.02 18.76 11.63
CA CYS A 86 9.27 19.62 12.55
C CYS A 86 10.11 20.78 13.10
N ALA A 87 11.39 20.53 13.45
CA ALA A 87 12.31 21.56 13.91
C ALA A 87 12.52 22.67 12.86
N ALA A 88 12.85 22.29 11.62
CA ALA A 88 13.07 23.26 10.55
C ALA A 88 11.78 23.97 10.10
N LEU A 89 10.63 23.28 10.14
CA LEU A 89 9.33 23.89 9.88
C LEU A 89 8.98 24.94 10.93
N LYS A 90 9.22 24.64 12.21
CA LYS A 90 9.05 25.58 13.32
C LYS A 90 9.95 26.80 13.16
N ASP A 91 11.23 26.60 12.85
CA ASP A 91 12.19 27.69 12.61
C ASP A 91 11.78 28.60 11.43
N ARG A 92 11.06 28.05 10.44
CA ARG A 92 10.48 28.81 9.32
C ARG A 92 9.12 29.46 9.62
N GLY A 93 8.64 29.35 10.85
CA GLY A 93 7.42 30.04 11.31
C GLY A 93 6.13 29.23 11.22
N ILE A 94 6.19 27.92 10.95
CA ILE A 94 5.01 27.06 11.13
C ILE A 94 4.74 26.92 12.64
N SER A 95 3.51 27.23 13.07
CA SER A 95 3.16 27.22 14.49
C SER A 95 3.17 25.80 15.08
N GLU A 96 3.45 25.71 16.38
CA GLU A 96 3.41 24.44 17.11
C GLU A 96 2.02 23.78 17.00
N ASP A 97 0.94 24.56 17.08
CA ASP A 97 -0.43 24.04 16.92
C ASP A 97 -0.64 23.29 15.60
N VAL A 98 -0.06 23.78 14.49
CA VAL A 98 -0.15 23.10 13.19
C VAL A 98 0.69 21.82 13.18
N LEU A 99 1.90 21.87 13.72
CA LEU A 99 2.78 20.70 13.79
C LEU A 99 2.21 19.61 14.70
N ASP A 100 1.62 20.00 15.83
CA ASP A 100 0.93 19.12 16.78
C ASP A 100 -0.32 18.51 16.13
N LEU A 101 -1.10 19.30 15.38
CA LEU A 101 -2.23 18.80 14.60
C LEU A 101 -1.77 17.75 13.59
N ASN A 102 -0.72 18.03 12.82
CA ASN A 102 -0.18 17.10 11.82
C ASN A 102 0.28 15.79 12.50
N ALA A 103 1.02 15.89 13.60
CA ALA A 103 1.50 14.73 14.36
C ALA A 103 0.38 13.87 14.96
N ASN A 104 -0.69 14.49 15.44
CA ASN A 104 -1.82 13.76 16.05
C ASN A 104 -2.84 13.21 15.04
N SER A 105 -2.79 13.70 13.81
CA SER A 105 -3.68 13.30 12.72
C SER A 105 -3.31 11.98 12.05
N VAL A 106 -2.16 11.39 12.39
CA VAL A 106 -1.67 10.15 11.78
C VAL A 106 -2.40 8.92 12.31
N TYR A 107 -2.67 7.96 11.43
CA TYR A 107 -3.03 6.60 11.81
C TYR A 107 -2.75 5.60 10.67
N PRO A 108 -2.47 4.32 11.02
CA PRO A 108 -2.56 3.22 10.07
C PRO A 108 -4.04 2.90 9.79
N LEU A 109 -4.32 2.58 8.53
CA LEU A 109 -5.65 2.24 8.02
C LEU A 109 -5.58 0.90 7.30
N ILE A 110 -6.48 -0.02 7.66
CA ILE A 110 -6.70 -1.27 6.95
C ILE A 110 -8.15 -1.36 6.47
N HIS A 111 -8.37 -2.15 5.43
CA HIS A 111 -9.69 -2.50 4.96
C HIS A 111 -10.28 -3.62 5.83
N GLU A 112 -11.59 -3.62 6.13
CA GLU A 112 -12.20 -4.63 7.00
C GLU A 112 -12.02 -6.08 6.53
N ALA A 113 -11.97 -6.30 5.20
CA ALA A 113 -11.61 -7.59 4.60
C ALA A 113 -10.26 -8.17 5.06
N MET A 114 -9.37 -7.34 5.59
CA MET A 114 -8.12 -7.82 6.18
C MET A 114 -8.33 -8.50 7.53
N LEU A 115 -9.45 -8.28 8.22
CA LEU A 115 -9.67 -8.84 9.57
C LEU A 115 -9.77 -10.38 9.54
N PRO A 116 -10.60 -11.02 8.69
CA PRO A 116 -10.61 -12.48 8.58
C PRO A 116 -9.31 -13.04 8.01
N LEU A 117 -8.69 -12.31 7.07
CA LEU A 117 -7.40 -12.69 6.51
C LEU A 117 -6.31 -12.75 7.60
N ILE A 118 -6.20 -11.72 8.44
CA ILE A 118 -5.25 -11.67 9.56
C ILE A 118 -5.57 -12.75 10.60
N ALA A 119 -6.85 -12.96 10.92
CA ALA A 119 -7.27 -13.99 11.87
C ALA A 119 -6.85 -15.39 11.41
N GLY A 120 -7.16 -15.74 10.15
CA GLY A 120 -6.76 -17.00 9.53
C GLY A 120 -5.25 -17.14 9.38
N TRP A 121 -4.55 -16.06 9.02
CA TRP A 121 -3.10 -16.03 8.90
C TRP A 121 -2.41 -16.30 10.24
N LEU A 122 -2.83 -15.62 11.31
CA LEU A 122 -2.29 -15.83 12.66
C LEU A 122 -2.56 -17.25 13.16
N LYS A 123 -3.77 -17.78 12.93
CA LYS A 123 -4.11 -19.16 13.28
C LYS A 123 -3.16 -20.14 12.59
N TYR A 124 -3.02 -20.01 11.26
CA TYR A 124 -2.12 -20.86 10.49
C TYR A 124 -0.68 -20.74 10.99
N LYS A 125 -0.15 -19.52 11.20
CA LYS A 125 1.23 -19.32 11.65
C LYS A 125 1.52 -19.90 13.03
N ARG A 126 0.55 -19.91 13.94
CA ARG A 126 0.68 -20.55 15.27
C ARG A 126 0.69 -22.07 15.20
N GLU A 127 -0.03 -22.66 14.24
CA GLU A 127 -0.22 -24.11 14.15
C GLU A 127 0.84 -24.77 13.25
N TYR A 128 1.18 -24.12 12.14
CA TYR A 128 2.00 -24.67 11.06
C TYR A 128 3.25 -23.86 10.74
N GLY A 129 3.46 -22.70 11.35
CA GLY A 129 4.70 -21.92 11.16
C GLY A 129 5.95 -22.64 11.67
N SER A 130 7.11 -22.08 11.34
CA SER A 130 8.40 -22.55 11.89
C SER A 130 8.44 -22.44 13.43
N ALA A 131 9.47 -23.02 14.06
CA ALA A 131 9.62 -22.87 15.51
C ALA A 131 9.72 -21.39 15.94
N VAL A 132 10.42 -20.59 15.12
CA VAL A 132 10.58 -19.14 15.33
C VAL A 132 9.24 -18.40 15.17
N GLU A 133 8.48 -18.71 14.13
CA GLU A 133 7.16 -18.09 13.89
C GLU A 133 6.16 -18.45 14.98
N LYS A 134 6.08 -19.73 15.36
CA LYS A 134 5.20 -20.19 16.43
C LYS A 134 5.48 -19.46 17.73
N ALA A 135 6.76 -19.28 18.08
CA ALA A 135 7.17 -18.51 19.24
C ALA A 135 6.77 -17.03 19.13
N MET A 136 6.99 -16.41 17.97
CA MET A 136 6.64 -15.00 17.71
C MET A 136 5.13 -14.75 17.81
N TYR A 137 4.30 -15.61 17.22
CA TYR A 137 2.87 -15.35 17.04
C TYR A 137 1.98 -15.93 18.11
N LYS A 138 2.52 -16.74 19.03
CA LYS A 138 1.78 -17.46 20.09
C LYS A 138 0.63 -16.64 20.70
N ASP A 139 0.95 -15.44 21.16
CA ASP A 139 0.01 -14.55 21.87
C ASP A 139 -0.27 -13.23 21.10
N MET A 140 0.22 -13.11 19.86
CA MET A 140 0.15 -11.86 19.09
C MET A 140 -1.27 -11.56 18.60
N GLY A 141 -1.89 -10.49 19.11
CA GLY A 141 -3.17 -9.96 18.62
C GLY A 141 -3.02 -8.97 17.45
N LEU A 142 -4.15 -8.46 16.94
CA LEU A 142 -4.19 -7.51 15.83
C LEU A 142 -3.31 -6.27 16.07
N ILE A 143 -3.46 -5.64 17.23
CA ILE A 143 -2.72 -4.41 17.58
C ILE A 143 -1.21 -4.62 17.57
N HIS A 144 -0.74 -5.73 18.16
CA HIS A 144 0.68 -6.08 18.19
C HIS A 144 1.22 -6.42 16.79
N LEU A 145 0.41 -7.10 15.97
CA LEU A 145 0.77 -7.36 14.57
C LEU A 145 0.90 -6.05 13.79
N ILE A 146 -0.08 -5.14 13.86
CA ILE A 146 0.01 -3.84 13.17
C ILE A 146 1.21 -3.03 13.66
N GLN A 147 1.47 -2.98 14.97
CA GLN A 147 2.67 -2.32 15.50
C GLN A 147 3.94 -2.90 14.87
N ARG A 148 4.01 -4.22 14.76
CA ARG A 148 5.13 -4.93 14.13
C ARG A 148 5.28 -4.59 12.65
N LEU A 149 4.18 -4.56 11.89
CA LEU A 149 4.17 -4.17 10.47
C LEU A 149 4.62 -2.71 10.26
N LEU A 150 4.49 -1.84 11.26
CA LEU A 150 5.00 -0.47 11.22
C LEU A 150 6.48 -0.38 11.59
N GLU A 151 6.93 -1.11 12.61
CA GLU A 151 8.25 -0.91 13.23
C GLU A 151 9.40 -1.77 12.67
N LYS A 152 9.09 -2.96 12.16
CA LYS A 152 10.10 -3.98 11.79
C LYS A 152 10.48 -3.94 10.31
N ARG A 153 10.14 -2.84 9.64
CA ARG A 153 10.55 -2.56 8.27
C ARG A 153 12.05 -2.26 8.21
N ALA A 154 12.65 -2.55 7.06
CA ALA A 154 13.96 -2.02 6.75
C ALA A 154 13.89 -0.49 6.62
N ALA A 155 15.02 0.21 6.78
CA ALA A 155 15.11 1.62 6.40
C ALA A 155 14.92 1.79 4.88
N CYS A 156 15.62 0.95 4.11
CA CYS A 156 15.49 0.84 2.67
C CYS A 156 15.24 -0.61 2.27
N PHE A 157 14.40 -0.83 1.27
CA PHE A 157 14.15 -2.13 0.66
C PHE A 157 13.75 -1.93 -0.80
N TYR A 158 14.59 -2.34 -1.75
CA TYR A 158 14.32 -2.11 -3.18
C TYR A 158 15.10 -3.03 -4.13
N GLY A 159 14.60 -3.09 -5.37
CA GLY A 159 15.20 -3.83 -6.49
C GLY A 159 14.92 -5.34 -6.45
N ALA A 160 15.16 -6.03 -7.58
CA ALA A 160 14.85 -7.45 -7.74
C ALA A 160 15.68 -8.41 -6.85
N GLU A 161 16.79 -7.93 -6.29
CA GLU A 161 17.65 -8.69 -5.37
C GLU A 161 17.42 -8.32 -3.91
N ASP A 162 16.42 -7.50 -3.60
CA ASP A 162 16.09 -7.06 -2.24
C ASP A 162 17.31 -6.44 -1.54
N ARG A 163 17.84 -5.36 -2.14
CA ARG A 163 18.85 -4.55 -1.47
C ARG A 163 18.20 -3.89 -0.26
N TYR A 164 18.86 -3.97 0.88
CA TYR A 164 18.33 -3.46 2.12
C TYR A 164 19.34 -2.67 2.95
N LYS A 165 18.78 -1.78 3.77
CA LYS A 165 19.45 -1.14 4.90
C LYS A 165 18.54 -1.24 6.11
N LEU A 166 19.04 -1.77 7.22
CA LEU A 166 18.31 -1.88 8.47
C LEU A 166 18.48 -0.62 9.32
N ILE A 167 17.64 -0.49 10.34
CA ILE A 167 17.66 0.66 11.24
C ILE A 167 18.96 0.80 12.05
N ASP A 168 19.69 -0.30 12.25
CA ASP A 168 21.02 -0.33 12.88
C ASP A 168 22.15 -0.08 11.86
N ASN A 169 21.83 0.44 10.67
CA ASN A 169 22.72 0.70 9.54
C ASN A 169 23.37 -0.54 8.89
N LYS A 170 23.00 -1.76 9.29
CA LYS A 170 23.46 -2.95 8.54
C LYS A 170 22.83 -2.99 7.16
N THR A 171 23.64 -3.30 6.16
CA THR A 171 23.21 -3.34 4.76
C THR A 171 23.46 -4.70 4.16
N GLY A 172 22.67 -5.07 3.16
CA GLY A 172 22.90 -6.29 2.40
C GLY A 172 22.06 -6.36 1.14
N VAL A 173 22.13 -7.51 0.49
CA VAL A 173 21.41 -7.89 -0.72
C VAL A 173 21.05 -9.36 -0.56
N GLN A 174 19.85 -9.75 -0.98
CA GLN A 174 19.31 -11.11 -0.88
C GLN A 174 19.23 -11.65 0.57
N GLY A 175 18.81 -12.92 0.73
CA GLY A 175 18.78 -13.64 2.00
C GLY A 175 17.52 -13.41 2.84
N TRP A 176 16.63 -12.52 2.39
CA TRP A 176 15.38 -12.19 3.09
C TRP A 176 14.41 -13.37 3.19
N GLU A 177 14.55 -14.36 2.31
CA GLU A 177 13.77 -15.61 2.28
C GLU A 177 13.94 -16.42 3.57
N SER A 178 15.06 -16.24 4.27
CA SER A 178 15.34 -16.97 5.51
C SER A 178 14.59 -16.42 6.73
N VAL A 179 14.11 -15.17 6.70
CA VAL A 179 13.48 -14.49 7.85
C VAL A 179 12.21 -15.22 8.27
N GLY A 180 12.15 -15.69 9.52
CA GLY A 180 11.04 -16.48 10.03
C GLY A 180 11.13 -17.97 9.72
N THR A 181 12.27 -18.46 9.23
CA THR A 181 12.55 -19.89 9.08
C THR A 181 13.56 -20.35 10.14
N ASP A 182 13.75 -21.65 10.29
CA ASP A 182 14.80 -22.22 11.16
C ASP A 182 16.22 -21.95 10.61
N HIS A 183 16.35 -21.33 9.44
CA HIS A 183 17.59 -20.93 8.80
C HIS A 183 17.86 -19.42 8.86
N GLU A 184 17.05 -18.65 9.60
CA GLU A 184 17.30 -17.22 9.78
C GLU A 184 18.66 -16.96 10.44
N THR A 185 19.36 -15.93 9.97
CA THR A 185 20.70 -15.57 10.48
C THR A 185 20.83 -14.07 10.63
N GLU A 186 21.69 -13.62 11.54
CA GLU A 186 21.97 -12.19 11.69
C GLU A 186 22.50 -11.58 10.37
N PRO A 187 22.01 -10.40 9.96
CA PRO A 187 21.11 -9.51 10.69
C PRO A 187 19.61 -9.72 10.42
N LEU A 188 19.26 -10.66 9.55
CA LEU A 188 17.93 -10.93 9.05
C LEU A 188 17.21 -11.96 9.93
N LEU A 189 16.80 -11.51 11.11
CA LEU A 189 16.02 -12.31 12.07
C LEU A 189 14.57 -11.81 12.13
N LEU A 190 13.61 -12.72 12.31
CA LEU A 190 12.19 -12.35 12.46
C LEU A 190 11.99 -11.38 13.63
N ALA A 191 12.77 -11.48 14.70
CA ALA A 191 12.72 -10.52 15.81
C ALA A 191 13.03 -9.05 15.40
N LYS A 192 13.77 -8.86 14.30
CA LYS A 192 14.28 -7.57 13.83
C LYS A 192 13.64 -7.08 12.53
N CYS A 193 13.20 -8.01 11.68
CA CYS A 193 12.72 -7.75 10.32
C CYS A 193 11.35 -8.39 10.08
N LEU A 194 10.61 -7.89 9.10
CA LEU A 194 9.42 -8.56 8.58
C LEU A 194 9.80 -9.77 7.70
N SER A 195 9.09 -10.88 7.83
CA SER A 195 9.16 -11.98 6.84
C SER A 195 8.40 -11.61 5.56
N TYR A 196 8.61 -12.32 4.44
CA TYR A 196 7.84 -12.05 3.21
C TYR A 196 6.32 -12.18 3.38
N ASP A 197 5.87 -13.06 4.27
CA ASP A 197 4.44 -13.20 4.56
C ASP A 197 3.90 -11.98 5.32
N GLU A 198 4.71 -11.38 6.19
CA GLU A 198 4.37 -10.12 6.87
C GLU A 198 4.46 -8.92 5.93
N ILE A 199 5.43 -8.87 5.01
CA ILE A 199 5.56 -7.82 3.99
C ILE A 199 4.29 -7.75 3.14
N LYS A 200 3.74 -8.91 2.78
CA LYS A 200 2.50 -9.01 2.01
C LYS A 200 1.29 -8.43 2.76
N LEU A 201 1.18 -8.69 4.07
CA LEU A 201 0.15 -8.06 4.90
C LEU A 201 0.38 -6.55 5.03
N SER A 202 1.64 -6.15 5.25
CA SER A 202 2.10 -4.78 5.37
C SER A 202 1.76 -3.93 4.13
N ALA A 203 1.84 -4.52 2.94
CA ALA A 203 1.50 -3.86 1.67
C ALA A 203 0.01 -3.53 1.52
N MET A 204 -0.89 -4.13 2.32
CA MET A 204 -2.32 -3.85 2.26
C MET A 204 -2.77 -2.73 3.22
N MET A 205 -1.84 -2.15 3.98
CA MET A 205 -2.09 -1.05 4.91
C MET A 205 -1.74 0.31 4.29
N ILE A 206 -2.50 1.34 4.63
CA ILE A 206 -2.20 2.75 4.33
C ILE A 206 -1.79 3.45 5.62
N VAL A 207 -0.88 4.41 5.55
CA VAL A 207 -0.65 5.38 6.62
C VAL A 207 -0.98 6.77 6.10
N SER A 208 -1.84 7.49 6.82
CA SER A 208 -2.38 8.79 6.42
C SER A 208 -2.16 9.83 7.50
N SER A 209 -1.79 11.07 7.14
CA SER A 209 -1.76 12.21 8.05
C SER A 209 -1.93 13.53 7.32
N HIS A 210 -2.29 14.59 8.05
CA HIS A 210 -1.99 15.95 7.61
C HIS A 210 -0.47 16.18 7.56
N THR A 211 -0.05 17.09 6.69
CA THR A 211 1.36 17.51 6.56
C THR A 211 1.43 18.90 5.94
N GLU A 212 2.52 19.61 6.24
CA GLU A 212 2.95 20.76 5.46
C GLU A 212 3.62 20.30 4.16
N PHE A 213 3.43 21.06 3.08
CA PHE A 213 4.12 20.90 1.81
C PHE A 213 5.13 22.03 1.63
N ILE A 214 6.41 21.68 1.43
CA ILE A 214 7.47 22.69 1.29
C ILE A 214 7.81 23.03 -0.17
N ASN A 215 7.35 22.20 -1.11
CA ASN A 215 7.52 22.34 -2.56
C ASN A 215 6.40 21.56 -3.28
N ASP A 216 6.43 21.54 -4.62
CA ASP A 216 5.40 20.94 -5.47
C ASP A 216 5.30 19.40 -5.40
N GLY A 217 6.28 18.73 -4.78
CA GLY A 217 6.31 17.26 -4.67
C GLY A 217 6.86 16.55 -5.91
N SER A 218 7.46 17.27 -6.86
CA SER A 218 8.10 16.68 -8.05
C SER A 218 9.18 15.67 -7.68
N ARG A 219 9.44 14.70 -8.56
CA ARG A 219 10.44 13.64 -8.27
C ARG A 219 11.85 14.19 -8.02
N ASP A 220 12.17 15.32 -8.62
CA ASP A 220 13.48 15.98 -8.51
C ASP A 220 13.51 17.08 -7.43
N ASN A 221 12.49 17.17 -6.57
CA ASN A 221 12.38 18.26 -5.59
C ASN A 221 13.53 18.32 -4.58
N ARG A 222 14.10 17.15 -4.21
CA ARG A 222 15.31 16.99 -3.37
C ARG A 222 15.29 17.76 -2.04
N GLY A 223 14.10 18.14 -1.57
CA GLY A 223 13.91 18.88 -0.33
C GLY A 223 14.22 20.36 -0.40
N ILE A 224 14.26 20.90 -1.62
CA ILE A 224 14.39 22.32 -1.87
C ILE A 224 13.04 22.96 -1.53
N VAL A 225 13.05 23.99 -0.69
CA VAL A 225 11.86 24.76 -0.35
C VAL A 225 11.50 25.64 -1.55
N THR A 226 10.21 25.76 -1.87
CA THR A 226 9.76 26.63 -2.95
C THR A 226 10.10 28.09 -2.64
N ASP A 227 10.62 28.80 -3.65
CA ASP A 227 10.80 30.25 -3.61
C ASP A 227 9.50 30.99 -3.97
N ASP A 228 8.49 30.28 -4.50
CA ASP A 228 7.17 30.78 -4.85
C ASP A 228 6.09 30.04 -4.03
N PRO A 229 5.68 30.57 -2.86
CA PRO A 229 4.62 30.00 -2.04
C PRO A 229 3.25 29.96 -2.74
N ASP A 230 3.03 30.76 -3.78
CA ASP A 230 1.78 30.78 -4.53
C ASP A 230 1.67 29.64 -5.56
N SER A 231 2.78 28.96 -5.86
CA SER A 231 2.77 27.77 -6.72
C SER A 231 2.40 26.48 -5.98
N VAL A 232 2.47 26.45 -4.64
CA VAL A 232 2.33 25.25 -3.81
C VAL A 232 1.15 25.39 -2.84
N GLN A 233 0.39 24.32 -2.66
CA GLN A 233 -0.60 24.26 -1.58
C GLN A 233 0.15 24.21 -0.25
N PRO A 234 -0.13 25.05 0.76
CA PRO A 234 0.67 25.05 1.99
C PRO A 234 0.53 23.75 2.81
N ARG A 235 -0.68 23.19 2.86
CA ARG A 235 -1.03 22.02 3.69
C ARG A 235 -2.05 21.14 2.98
N GLY A 236 -1.97 19.85 3.26
CA GLY A 236 -2.96 18.87 2.81
C GLY A 236 -2.94 17.60 3.65
N VAL A 237 -3.42 16.52 3.05
CA VAL A 237 -3.30 15.15 3.57
C VAL A 237 -2.39 14.35 2.64
N ILE A 238 -1.49 13.55 3.21
CA ILE A 238 -0.65 12.61 2.46
C ILE A 238 -0.92 11.17 2.91
N MET A 239 -1.08 10.27 1.94
CA MET A 239 -1.28 8.84 2.14
C MET A 239 -0.13 8.04 1.53
N GLY A 240 0.55 7.24 2.34
CA GLY A 240 1.47 6.20 1.86
C GLY A 240 0.68 4.96 1.46
N VAL A 241 0.74 4.60 0.18
CA VAL A 241 -0.01 3.46 -0.36
C VAL A 241 0.92 2.53 -1.12
N VAL A 242 0.87 1.23 -0.80
CA VAL A 242 1.73 0.23 -1.42
C VAL A 242 0.98 -0.49 -2.55
N GLY A 243 1.55 -0.44 -3.75
CA GLY A 243 1.06 -1.18 -4.91
C GLY A 243 1.61 -2.60 -4.97
N THR A 244 1.13 -3.40 -5.94
CA THR A 244 1.60 -4.78 -6.12
C THR A 244 3.07 -4.82 -6.58
N ARG A 245 3.88 -5.71 -6.02
CA ARG A 245 5.28 -5.88 -6.42
C ARG A 245 5.54 -7.25 -7.07
N PHE A 246 5.95 -7.24 -8.34
CA PHE A 246 6.24 -8.47 -9.11
C PHE A 246 7.72 -8.70 -9.43
N GLU A 247 8.65 -7.86 -8.92
CA GLU A 247 10.10 -8.01 -9.18
C GLU A 247 10.72 -9.27 -8.56
N ARG A 248 10.08 -9.86 -7.55
CA ARG A 248 10.55 -11.06 -6.85
C ARG A 248 9.55 -12.21 -7.05
N ALA A 249 9.98 -13.27 -7.71
CA ALA A 249 9.16 -14.45 -7.94
C ALA A 249 8.92 -15.24 -6.64
N GLY A 250 7.74 -15.86 -6.49
CA GLY A 250 7.46 -16.78 -5.38
C GLY A 250 7.03 -16.14 -4.07
N VAL A 251 7.03 -14.81 -3.96
CA VAL A 251 6.75 -14.07 -2.72
C VAL A 251 5.80 -12.89 -2.94
N MET A 252 5.23 -12.35 -1.86
CA MET A 252 4.31 -11.19 -1.89
C MET A 252 3.14 -11.43 -2.87
N GLU A 253 2.77 -10.43 -3.68
CA GLU A 253 1.68 -10.55 -4.65
C GLU A 253 1.93 -11.59 -5.76
N SER A 254 3.19 -11.95 -6.06
CA SER A 254 3.48 -13.02 -7.02
C SER A 254 2.81 -14.35 -6.63
N GLN A 255 2.64 -14.61 -5.33
CA GLN A 255 2.06 -15.86 -4.85
C GLN A 255 0.58 -16.02 -5.24
N ASP A 256 -0.14 -14.93 -5.44
CA ASP A 256 -1.60 -14.95 -5.66
C ASP A 256 -2.01 -14.56 -7.08
N ILE A 257 -1.16 -13.79 -7.76
CA ILE A 257 -1.50 -13.11 -9.03
C ILE A 257 -0.70 -13.68 -10.21
N LEU A 258 0.56 -14.08 -9.99
CA LEU A 258 1.35 -14.72 -11.04
C LEU A 258 1.20 -16.24 -10.95
N VAL A 259 0.84 -16.85 -12.07
CA VAL A 259 0.70 -18.29 -12.20
C VAL A 259 1.84 -18.84 -13.04
N THR A 260 2.70 -19.66 -12.42
CA THR A 260 3.85 -20.29 -13.10
C THR A 260 3.92 -21.78 -12.77
N HIS A 261 4.53 -22.60 -13.64
CA HIS A 261 4.66 -24.04 -13.38
C HIS A 261 5.54 -24.37 -12.15
N LEU A 262 6.56 -23.55 -11.89
CA LEU A 262 7.45 -23.72 -10.73
C LEU A 262 6.76 -23.37 -9.42
N GLN A 263 5.84 -22.40 -9.42
CA GLN A 263 5.13 -21.94 -8.24
C GLN A 263 3.81 -22.70 -8.04
N ASN A 264 2.94 -22.75 -9.05
CA ASN A 264 1.56 -23.20 -8.95
C ASN A 264 1.43 -24.71 -9.20
N ASN A 265 1.96 -25.49 -8.25
CA ASN A 265 1.84 -26.94 -8.20
C ASN A 265 1.43 -27.42 -6.79
N MET A 266 1.05 -28.70 -6.68
CA MET A 266 0.58 -29.31 -5.44
C MET A 266 1.65 -29.30 -4.34
N ASP A 267 2.94 -29.44 -4.70
CA ASP A 267 4.04 -29.47 -3.74
C ASP A 267 4.22 -28.15 -3.00
N ASN A 268 3.82 -27.05 -3.63
CA ASN A 268 3.82 -25.69 -3.08
C ASN A 268 2.46 -25.26 -2.50
N GLY A 269 1.52 -26.20 -2.35
CA GLY A 269 0.23 -25.95 -1.70
C GLY A 269 -0.84 -25.31 -2.60
N TYR A 270 -0.65 -25.27 -3.92
CA TYR A 270 -1.67 -24.81 -4.87
C TYR A 270 -2.60 -25.96 -5.29
N GLY A 271 -3.80 -25.63 -5.75
CA GLY A 271 -4.78 -26.61 -6.22
C GLY A 271 -5.76 -27.13 -5.16
N PRO A 272 -6.64 -28.07 -5.56
CA PRO A 272 -7.65 -28.63 -4.68
C PRO A 272 -7.02 -29.44 -3.54
N GLY A 273 -7.67 -29.47 -2.38
CA GLY A 273 -7.29 -30.39 -1.32
C GLY A 273 -7.64 -31.82 -1.72
N ILE A 274 -6.63 -32.69 -1.85
CA ILE A 274 -6.82 -34.13 -2.03
C ILE A 274 -6.41 -34.87 -0.76
N GLU A 275 -6.94 -36.07 -0.56
CA GLU A 275 -6.60 -36.93 0.58
C GLU A 275 -5.06 -37.11 0.68
N GLY A 276 -4.49 -36.82 1.86
CA GLY A 276 -3.05 -36.86 2.10
C GLY A 276 -2.28 -35.54 1.86
N THR A 277 -2.95 -34.46 1.44
CA THR A 277 -2.30 -33.13 1.32
C THR A 277 -2.02 -32.54 2.71
N SER A 278 -0.78 -32.10 2.97
CA SER A 278 -0.42 -31.47 4.25
C SER A 278 -0.97 -30.04 4.35
N GLU A 279 -1.73 -29.75 5.41
CA GLU A 279 -2.18 -28.40 5.76
C GLU A 279 -1.02 -27.44 6.00
N GLU A 280 0.15 -27.94 6.41
CA GLU A 280 1.36 -27.12 6.53
C GLU A 280 1.74 -26.46 5.21
N LYS A 281 1.59 -27.16 4.08
CA LYS A 281 1.95 -26.60 2.77
C LYS A 281 0.82 -25.76 2.16
N ARG A 282 -0.42 -26.20 2.36
CA ARG A 282 -1.61 -25.66 1.69
C ARG A 282 -2.31 -24.55 2.47
N GLY A 283 -2.30 -24.61 3.79
CA GLY A 283 -3.14 -23.80 4.67
C GLY A 283 -3.01 -22.30 4.40
N LEU A 284 -1.79 -21.77 4.30
CA LEU A 284 -1.58 -20.35 4.02
C LEU A 284 -2.11 -19.94 2.64
N ARG A 285 -1.96 -20.79 1.61
CA ARG A 285 -2.50 -20.54 0.27
C ARG A 285 -4.01 -20.49 0.28
N VAL A 286 -4.66 -21.33 1.09
CA VAL A 286 -6.12 -21.33 1.27
C VAL A 286 -6.60 -20.07 1.99
N VAL A 287 -5.86 -19.61 3.02
CA VAL A 287 -6.18 -18.34 3.69
C VAL A 287 -6.21 -17.19 2.67
N TRP A 288 -5.19 -17.09 1.81
CA TRP A 288 -5.16 -16.09 0.74
C TRP A 288 -6.21 -16.32 -0.35
N ALA A 289 -6.45 -17.58 -0.77
CA ALA A 289 -7.49 -17.90 -1.74
C ALA A 289 -8.86 -17.40 -1.27
N ARG A 290 -9.22 -17.67 -0.01
CA ARG A 290 -10.48 -17.22 0.60
C ARG A 290 -10.61 -15.71 0.60
N PHE A 291 -9.53 -14.97 0.86
CA PHE A 291 -9.53 -13.52 0.73
C PHE A 291 -9.91 -13.06 -0.70
N TYR A 292 -9.42 -13.74 -1.74
CA TYR A 292 -9.82 -13.48 -3.12
C TYR A 292 -11.19 -14.07 -3.51
N GLY A 293 -11.91 -14.71 -2.58
CA GLY A 293 -13.20 -15.36 -2.85
C GLY A 293 -13.07 -16.71 -3.56
N GLU A 294 -11.94 -17.39 -3.39
CA GLU A 294 -11.64 -18.69 -3.98
C GLU A 294 -11.46 -19.76 -2.92
N GLU A 295 -11.78 -21.00 -3.27
CA GLU A 295 -11.51 -22.15 -2.39
C GLU A 295 -10.00 -22.46 -2.30
N TYR A 296 -9.29 -22.28 -3.42
CA TYR A 296 -7.85 -22.47 -3.54
C TYR A 296 -7.30 -21.68 -4.74
N LEU A 297 -6.03 -21.31 -4.67
CA LEU A 297 -5.30 -20.76 -5.81
C LEU A 297 -4.98 -21.87 -6.82
N PRO A 298 -5.16 -21.65 -8.13
CA PRO A 298 -5.19 -22.73 -9.12
C PRO A 298 -3.81 -23.31 -9.43
N LEU A 299 -3.80 -24.55 -9.93
CA LEU A 299 -2.62 -25.18 -10.54
C LEU A 299 -2.31 -24.57 -11.91
N TYR A 300 -1.03 -24.52 -12.28
CA TYR A 300 -0.61 -24.00 -13.58
C TYR A 300 -1.34 -24.68 -14.75
N GLU A 301 -1.46 -26.01 -14.73
CA GLU A 301 -2.12 -26.77 -15.80
C GLU A 301 -3.62 -26.46 -15.93
N GLN A 302 -4.30 -26.18 -14.81
CA GLN A 302 -5.70 -25.75 -14.81
C GLN A 302 -5.83 -24.39 -15.50
N VAL A 303 -4.93 -23.45 -15.20
CA VAL A 303 -4.94 -22.13 -15.81
C VAL A 303 -4.58 -22.18 -17.30
N VAL A 304 -3.62 -23.01 -17.71
CA VAL A 304 -3.29 -23.22 -19.13
C VAL A 304 -4.51 -23.70 -19.94
N LYS A 305 -5.34 -24.57 -19.36
CA LYS A 305 -6.59 -25.00 -20.00
C LYS A 305 -7.59 -23.84 -20.11
N ARG A 306 -7.72 -23.02 -19.06
CA ARG A 306 -8.60 -21.83 -19.06
C ARG A 306 -8.16 -20.78 -20.07
N VAL A 307 -6.86 -20.52 -20.20
CA VAL A 307 -6.31 -19.57 -21.19
C VAL A 307 -6.70 -19.93 -22.63
N LYS A 308 -6.86 -21.22 -22.94
CA LYS A 308 -7.30 -21.70 -24.27
C LYS A 308 -8.82 -21.56 -24.50
N SER A 309 -9.59 -21.24 -23.47
CA SER A 309 -11.03 -21.05 -23.58
C SER A 309 -11.35 -19.72 -24.28
N LYS A 310 -12.36 -19.71 -25.17
CA LYS A 310 -12.84 -18.50 -25.84
C LYS A 310 -13.46 -17.49 -24.86
N ASP A 311 -13.95 -17.98 -23.72
CA ASP A 311 -14.61 -17.17 -22.69
C ASP A 311 -13.61 -16.64 -21.64
N ASN A 312 -12.31 -16.86 -21.84
CA ASN A 312 -11.30 -16.34 -20.93
C ASN A 312 -11.30 -14.80 -20.93
N ARG A 313 -11.50 -14.23 -19.74
CA ARG A 313 -11.41 -12.79 -19.46
C ARG A 313 -10.50 -12.47 -18.27
N ARG A 314 -9.87 -13.50 -17.70
CA ARG A 314 -9.16 -13.40 -16.41
C ARG A 314 -7.67 -13.62 -16.53
N TYR A 315 -7.25 -14.59 -17.34
CA TYR A 315 -5.86 -15.06 -17.37
C TYR A 315 -5.15 -14.56 -18.62
N LEU A 316 -4.18 -13.68 -18.44
CA LEU A 316 -3.38 -13.15 -19.55
C LEU A 316 -2.04 -13.90 -19.63
N PRO A 317 -1.79 -14.71 -20.68
CA PRO A 317 -0.50 -15.36 -20.85
C PRO A 317 0.59 -14.30 -21.09
N LEU A 318 1.74 -14.49 -20.44
CA LEU A 318 2.93 -13.66 -20.54
C LEU A 318 4.09 -14.44 -21.18
N THR A 319 5.15 -13.73 -21.54
CA THR A 319 6.40 -14.36 -21.96
C THR A 319 7.00 -15.24 -20.86
N GLY A 320 7.66 -16.33 -21.23
CA GLY A 320 8.38 -17.19 -20.28
C GLY A 320 7.48 -18.12 -19.44
N HIS A 321 6.39 -18.61 -20.02
CA HIS A 321 5.47 -19.58 -19.38
C HIS A 321 4.88 -19.10 -18.05
N SER A 322 4.68 -17.79 -17.92
CA SER A 322 3.99 -17.16 -16.79
C SER A 322 2.62 -16.66 -17.26
N ILE A 323 1.65 -16.61 -16.36
CA ILE A 323 0.29 -16.15 -16.64
C ILE A 323 -0.09 -15.13 -15.57
N PHE A 324 -0.64 -13.99 -15.98
CA PHE A 324 -1.09 -12.93 -15.09
C PHE A 324 -2.59 -13.08 -14.82
N ASP A 325 -2.96 -13.19 -13.54
CA ASP A 325 -4.35 -13.22 -13.09
C ASP A 325 -4.87 -11.79 -12.88
N ILE A 326 -5.61 -11.31 -13.87
CA ILE A 326 -6.12 -9.93 -13.89
C ILE A 326 -7.13 -9.70 -12.77
N GLU A 327 -7.97 -10.68 -12.50
CA GLU A 327 -9.04 -10.54 -11.50
C GLU A 327 -8.44 -10.39 -10.10
N ASN A 328 -7.47 -11.24 -9.73
CA ASN A 328 -6.82 -11.14 -8.41
C ASN A 328 -5.96 -9.88 -8.28
N TYR A 329 -5.30 -9.44 -9.37
CA TYR A 329 -4.63 -8.14 -9.40
C TYR A 329 -5.59 -6.99 -9.09
N MET A 330 -6.74 -6.99 -9.76
CA MET A 330 -7.75 -5.95 -9.58
C MET A 330 -8.40 -6.02 -8.20
N LYS A 331 -8.71 -7.20 -7.64
CA LYS A 331 -9.21 -7.34 -6.26
C LYS A 331 -8.21 -6.78 -5.23
N ARG A 332 -6.93 -7.12 -5.37
CA ARG A 332 -5.84 -6.59 -4.52
C ARG A 332 -5.73 -5.07 -4.62
N THR A 333 -5.86 -4.52 -5.81
CA THR A 333 -5.78 -3.07 -6.07
C THR A 333 -7.03 -2.35 -5.55
N LEU A 334 -8.21 -2.94 -5.74
CA LEU A 334 -9.50 -2.39 -5.32
C LEU A 334 -9.54 -2.10 -3.83
N LEU A 335 -8.96 -2.99 -3.01
CA LEU A 335 -8.81 -2.78 -1.56
C LEU A 335 -8.13 -1.43 -1.25
N SER A 336 -7.00 -1.13 -1.92
CA SER A 336 -6.27 0.13 -1.72
C SER A 336 -7.07 1.33 -2.23
N VAL A 337 -7.74 1.20 -3.38
CA VAL A 337 -8.57 2.26 -3.97
C VAL A 337 -9.73 2.64 -3.07
N GLU A 338 -10.43 1.66 -2.52
CA GLU A 338 -11.57 1.88 -1.63
C GLU A 338 -11.15 2.63 -0.36
N MET A 339 -10.00 2.26 0.24
CA MET A 339 -9.43 2.99 1.38
C MET A 339 -9.03 4.42 1.03
N ILE A 340 -8.38 4.66 -0.12
CA ILE A 340 -7.99 6.00 -0.58
C ILE A 340 -9.23 6.91 -0.69
N LEU A 341 -10.29 6.41 -1.33
CA LEU A 341 -11.51 7.19 -1.56
C LEU A 341 -12.23 7.51 -0.24
N LEU A 342 -12.36 6.55 0.67
CA LEU A 342 -12.97 6.78 1.97
C LEU A 342 -12.13 7.72 2.85
N GLU A 343 -10.81 7.57 2.86
CA GLU A 343 -9.94 8.45 3.64
C GLU A 343 -10.03 9.90 3.15
N ALA A 344 -9.99 10.12 1.83
CA ALA A 344 -10.18 11.45 1.26
C ALA A 344 -11.55 12.04 1.63
N ASN A 345 -12.61 11.23 1.52
CA ASN A 345 -13.97 11.62 1.88
C ASN A 345 -14.07 12.02 3.36
N THR A 346 -13.59 11.17 4.27
CA THR A 346 -13.66 11.39 5.72
C THR A 346 -12.82 12.58 6.17
N ARG A 347 -11.65 12.81 5.56
CA ARG A 347 -10.82 13.98 5.87
C ARG A 347 -11.50 15.29 5.45
N ALA A 348 -12.11 15.32 4.27
CA ALA A 348 -12.82 16.49 3.78
C ALA A 348 -14.11 16.76 4.55
N GLU A 349 -14.87 15.71 4.90
CA GLU A 349 -16.06 15.80 5.76
C GLU A 349 -15.73 16.46 7.11
N LYS A 350 -14.66 16.00 7.78
CA LYS A 350 -14.22 16.56 9.08
C LYS A 350 -13.80 18.03 8.99
N GLN A 351 -13.47 18.52 7.80
CA GLN A 351 -13.13 19.92 7.54
C GLN A 351 -14.28 20.72 6.91
N ASN A 352 -15.47 20.11 6.76
CA ASN A 352 -16.64 20.73 6.14
C ASN A 352 -16.33 21.32 4.74
N THR A 353 -15.56 20.58 3.94
CA THR A 353 -15.19 20.92 2.56
C THR A 353 -15.23 19.68 1.67
N THR A 354 -14.86 19.80 0.39
CA THR A 354 -14.64 18.64 -0.50
C THR A 354 -13.15 18.40 -0.75
N ALA A 355 -12.80 17.15 -1.07
CA ALA A 355 -11.46 16.72 -1.41
C ALA A 355 -11.18 16.87 -2.91
N PHE A 356 -9.99 17.37 -3.23
CA PHE A 356 -9.32 17.17 -4.51
C PHE A 356 -8.27 16.07 -4.32
N LEU A 357 -8.55 14.86 -4.80
CA LEU A 357 -7.69 13.69 -4.61
C LEU A 357 -6.68 13.57 -5.77
N HIS A 358 -5.39 13.61 -5.46
CA HIS A 358 -4.29 13.36 -6.39
C HIS A 358 -3.79 11.92 -6.28
N VAL A 359 -3.92 11.18 -7.39
CA VAL A 359 -3.57 9.78 -7.52
C VAL A 359 -2.42 9.61 -8.50
N VAL A 360 -1.36 8.95 -8.06
CA VAL A 360 -0.27 8.47 -8.92
C VAL A 360 -0.38 6.95 -9.15
N GLY A 361 0.38 6.42 -10.11
CA GLY A 361 0.46 4.98 -10.33
C GLY A 361 1.15 4.25 -9.18
N LEU A 362 0.39 3.44 -8.42
CA LEU A 362 0.88 2.65 -7.29
C LEU A 362 1.28 1.24 -7.78
N GLY A 363 2.57 0.89 -7.70
CA GLY A 363 3.07 -0.38 -8.27
C GLY A 363 3.07 -0.45 -9.80
N LEU A 364 2.81 0.67 -10.48
CA LEU A 364 2.79 0.77 -11.95
C LEU A 364 4.14 1.23 -12.54
N GLY A 365 5.15 1.41 -11.68
CA GLY A 365 6.52 1.75 -12.06
C GLY A 365 7.33 0.51 -12.45
N VAL A 366 8.50 0.35 -11.83
CA VAL A 366 9.39 -0.81 -12.07
C VAL A 366 8.79 -2.14 -11.61
N TRP A 367 7.71 -2.11 -10.83
CA TRP A 367 7.01 -3.28 -10.30
C TRP A 367 5.95 -3.89 -11.22
N ARG A 368 5.55 -3.20 -12.30
CA ARG A 368 4.54 -3.71 -13.23
C ARG A 368 5.07 -4.91 -14.02
N ILE A 369 4.17 -5.81 -14.39
CA ILE A 369 4.52 -6.99 -15.19
C ILE A 369 4.08 -6.88 -16.66
N ILE A 370 3.09 -6.03 -16.95
CA ILE A 370 2.61 -5.74 -18.31
C ILE A 370 2.57 -4.23 -18.56
N GLN A 371 2.68 -3.85 -19.84
CA GLN A 371 2.70 -2.43 -20.24
C GLN A 371 1.39 -1.70 -19.91
N ASP A 372 0.25 -2.34 -20.18
CA ASP A 372 -1.07 -1.73 -20.03
C ASP A 372 -1.71 -1.98 -18.66
N GLN A 373 -0.91 -2.31 -17.63
CA GLN A 373 -1.42 -2.57 -16.28
C GLN A 373 -2.23 -1.40 -15.69
N GLU A 374 -1.96 -0.18 -16.17
CA GLU A 374 -2.73 1.04 -15.87
C GLU A 374 -4.23 0.90 -16.16
N MET A 375 -4.63 0.15 -17.19
CA MET A 375 -6.04 -0.01 -17.56
C MET A 375 -6.83 -0.74 -16.46
N TYR A 376 -6.25 -1.81 -15.91
CA TYR A 376 -6.86 -2.59 -14.84
C TYR A 376 -6.85 -1.81 -13.52
N PHE A 377 -5.79 -1.01 -13.27
CA PHE A 377 -5.74 -0.10 -12.13
C PHE A 377 -6.88 0.94 -12.19
N LEU A 378 -7.03 1.66 -13.30
CA LEU A 378 -8.10 2.67 -13.45
C LEU A 378 -9.49 2.04 -13.42
N LYS A 379 -9.65 0.81 -13.93
CA LYS A 379 -10.91 0.08 -13.81
C LYS A 379 -11.31 -0.18 -12.36
N THR A 380 -10.36 -0.35 -11.43
CA THR A 380 -10.71 -0.51 -10.01
C THR A 380 -11.22 0.79 -9.38
N PHE A 381 -10.71 1.96 -9.79
CA PHE A 381 -11.32 3.25 -9.44
C PHE A 381 -12.73 3.37 -9.98
N GLU A 382 -12.96 2.97 -11.22
CA GLU A 382 -14.31 3.00 -11.78
C GLU A 382 -15.29 2.16 -10.95
N ILE A 383 -14.90 0.92 -10.65
CA ILE A 383 -15.70 -0.01 -9.84
C ILE A 383 -15.98 0.60 -8.45
N ALA A 384 -14.95 1.08 -7.76
CA ALA A 384 -15.08 1.63 -6.41
C ALA A 384 -15.96 2.88 -6.37
N ILE A 385 -15.77 3.83 -7.30
CA ILE A 385 -16.56 5.07 -7.38
C ILE A 385 -18.02 4.73 -7.62
N ARG A 386 -18.33 3.84 -8.58
CA ARG A 386 -19.72 3.44 -8.86
C ARG A 386 -20.37 2.75 -7.66
N LYS A 387 -19.67 1.81 -7.02
CA LYS A 387 -20.19 1.07 -5.84
C LYS A 387 -20.41 1.97 -4.63
N MET A 388 -19.51 2.95 -4.43
CA MET A 388 -19.53 3.82 -3.25
C MET A 388 -20.15 5.20 -3.50
N ASN A 389 -20.74 5.47 -4.67
CA ASN A 389 -21.19 6.83 -5.06
C ASN A 389 -22.05 7.52 -3.98
N LYS A 390 -22.97 6.79 -3.36
CA LYS A 390 -23.84 7.33 -2.29
C LYS A 390 -23.09 7.72 -1.00
N LYS A 391 -21.90 7.15 -0.78
CA LYS A 391 -21.06 7.35 0.40
C LYS A 391 -19.98 8.41 0.16
N LEU A 392 -19.51 8.55 -1.08
CA LEU A 392 -18.51 9.53 -1.49
C LEU A 392 -19.12 10.92 -1.72
N LYS A 393 -19.60 11.55 -0.66
CA LYS A 393 -20.25 12.87 -0.73
C LYS A 393 -19.26 14.04 -0.74
N TYR A 394 -18.05 13.82 -0.24
CA TYR A 394 -17.05 14.86 -0.02
C TYR A 394 -15.84 14.70 -0.92
N VAL A 395 -15.80 13.75 -1.85
CA VAL A 395 -14.77 13.70 -2.90
C VAL A 395 -15.36 14.35 -4.13
N SER A 396 -14.89 15.54 -4.51
CA SER A 396 -15.44 16.25 -5.68
C SER A 396 -14.60 16.03 -6.94
N ASP A 397 -13.30 15.81 -6.79
CA ASP A 397 -12.38 15.69 -7.92
C ASP A 397 -11.34 14.60 -7.68
N ILE A 398 -11.00 13.86 -8.74
CA ILE A 398 -9.87 12.94 -8.75
C ILE A 398 -8.95 13.32 -9.92
N MET A 399 -7.70 13.59 -9.62
CA MET A 399 -6.61 13.79 -10.56
C MET A 399 -5.80 12.51 -10.68
N PHE A 400 -5.91 11.83 -11.82
CA PHE A 400 -5.00 10.75 -12.20
C PHE A 400 -3.76 11.35 -12.86
N ALA A 401 -2.70 11.52 -12.07
CA ALA A 401 -1.46 12.14 -12.52
C ALA A 401 -0.49 11.10 -13.10
N TYR A 402 0.18 11.44 -14.20
CA TYR A 402 1.21 10.61 -14.85
C TYR A 402 0.70 9.30 -15.49
N PHE A 403 -0.60 9.17 -15.74
CA PHE A 403 -1.18 8.05 -16.47
C PHE A 403 -1.10 8.27 -17.98
N ARG A 404 -0.78 7.21 -18.73
CA ARG A 404 -0.88 7.20 -20.20
C ARG A 404 -2.32 7.03 -20.63
N GLN A 405 -3.04 6.15 -19.95
CA GLN A 405 -4.48 6.02 -20.10
C GLN A 405 -5.18 7.32 -19.73
N GLN A 406 -6.18 7.71 -20.51
CA GLN A 406 -6.90 8.99 -20.38
C GLN A 406 -8.38 8.81 -20.05
N LYS A 407 -8.74 7.63 -19.55
CA LYS A 407 -10.11 7.27 -19.17
C LYS A 407 -10.14 6.43 -17.91
N CYS A 408 -11.09 6.70 -17.04
CA CYS A 408 -11.46 5.89 -15.89
C CYS A 408 -12.87 5.36 -16.13
N GLY A 409 -12.99 4.15 -16.69
CA GLY A 409 -14.23 3.69 -17.30
C GLY A 409 -14.57 4.50 -18.55
N ASP A 410 -15.80 5.04 -18.59
CA ASP A 410 -16.25 5.88 -19.69
C ASP A 410 -15.86 7.36 -19.53
N ALA A 411 -15.43 7.78 -18.33
CA ALA A 411 -15.12 9.17 -18.02
C ALA A 411 -13.68 9.53 -18.43
N GLY A 412 -13.54 10.52 -19.32
CA GLY A 412 -12.27 11.14 -19.69
C GLY A 412 -11.93 12.37 -18.84
N ASN A 413 -10.89 13.10 -19.26
CA ASN A 413 -10.48 14.33 -18.59
C ASN A 413 -11.56 15.42 -18.67
N GLY A 414 -12.04 15.87 -17.52
CA GLY A 414 -13.09 16.87 -17.36
C GLY A 414 -14.50 16.29 -17.23
N ASP A 415 -14.68 14.99 -17.50
CA ASP A 415 -15.95 14.29 -17.39
C ASP A 415 -16.27 13.92 -15.93
N TYR A 416 -17.51 13.51 -15.70
CA TYR A 416 -17.96 13.02 -14.40
C TYR A 416 -18.12 11.50 -14.42
N LEU A 417 -17.69 10.87 -13.33
CA LEU A 417 -18.02 9.48 -13.01
C LEU A 417 -18.84 9.47 -11.73
N GLY A 418 -20.15 9.26 -11.86
CA GLY A 418 -21.08 9.59 -10.78
C GLY A 418 -21.08 11.09 -10.53
N ASP A 419 -20.90 11.49 -9.28
CA ASP A 419 -20.84 12.91 -8.87
C ASP A 419 -19.40 13.47 -8.81
N ILE A 420 -18.40 12.65 -9.17
CA ILE A 420 -16.98 12.99 -9.05
C ILE A 420 -16.40 13.40 -10.40
N LYS A 421 -15.73 14.54 -10.45
CA LYS A 421 -15.05 15.03 -11.64
C LYS A 421 -13.69 14.36 -11.83
N ILE A 422 -13.46 13.78 -13.00
CA ILE A 422 -12.24 13.06 -13.32
C ILE A 422 -11.29 13.97 -14.10
N HIS A 423 -10.01 13.97 -13.74
CA HIS A 423 -8.96 14.71 -14.43
C HIS A 423 -7.79 13.79 -14.76
N PHE A 424 -7.15 14.03 -15.89
CA PHE A 424 -5.88 13.42 -16.29
C PHE A 424 -4.91 14.52 -16.69
N ALA A 425 -3.72 14.53 -16.08
CA ALA A 425 -2.69 15.50 -16.41
C ALA A 425 -1.30 15.03 -15.96
N LEU A 426 -0.27 15.68 -16.49
CA LEU A 426 1.03 15.74 -15.83
C LEU A 426 0.95 16.87 -14.80
N ARG A 427 0.73 16.52 -13.53
CA ARG A 427 0.57 17.49 -12.45
C ARG A 427 1.29 16.99 -11.22
N GLU A 428 2.10 17.87 -10.63
CA GLU A 428 2.78 17.55 -9.37
C GLU A 428 1.80 17.45 -8.20
N PRO A 429 2.09 16.62 -7.19
CA PRO A 429 1.13 16.33 -6.13
C PRO A 429 0.67 17.58 -5.37
N HIS A 430 1.59 18.46 -5.02
CA HIS A 430 1.36 19.58 -4.10
C HIS A 430 1.10 20.91 -4.79
N SER A 431 0.99 20.94 -6.12
CA SER A 431 0.70 22.19 -6.84
C SER A 431 -0.55 22.85 -6.27
N ARG A 432 -0.58 24.18 -6.24
CA ARG A 432 -1.72 24.92 -5.70
C ARG A 432 -2.99 24.71 -6.52
N LEU A 433 -4.14 24.67 -5.84
CA LEU A 433 -5.46 24.66 -6.48
C LEU A 433 -5.87 26.10 -6.85
N LEU A 434 -5.45 26.55 -8.03
CA LEU A 434 -5.60 27.95 -8.46
C LEU A 434 -7.00 28.30 -9.00
N ARG A 435 -7.78 27.30 -9.42
CA ARG A 435 -9.14 27.57 -9.92
C ARG A 435 -9.99 28.07 -8.74
N PRO A 436 -10.75 29.18 -8.88
CA PRO A 436 -11.60 29.69 -7.80
C PRO A 436 -12.55 28.62 -7.24
N ALA A 437 -13.10 27.77 -8.11
CA ALA A 437 -13.98 26.65 -7.73
C ALA A 437 -13.28 25.54 -6.91
N ASP A 438 -11.94 25.51 -6.88
CA ASP A 438 -11.15 24.50 -6.16
C ASP A 438 -10.43 25.08 -4.94
N SER A 439 -10.38 26.40 -4.79
CA SER A 439 -9.54 27.09 -3.80
C SER A 439 -9.80 26.70 -2.34
N ASN A 440 -11.02 26.26 -2.03
CA ASN A 440 -11.41 25.82 -0.68
C ASN A 440 -11.34 24.29 -0.49
N LYS A 441 -10.97 23.53 -1.52
CA LYS A 441 -10.92 22.07 -1.46
C LYS A 441 -9.72 21.61 -0.66
N LEU A 442 -9.89 20.52 0.09
CA LEU A 442 -8.79 19.83 0.75
C LEU A 442 -7.97 19.07 -0.31
N LEU A 443 -6.71 19.44 -0.47
CA LEU A 443 -5.78 18.66 -1.28
C LEU A 443 -5.38 17.39 -0.53
N VAL A 444 -5.70 16.24 -1.12
CA VAL A 444 -5.36 14.91 -0.60
C VAL A 444 -4.45 14.24 -1.63
N VAL A 445 -3.24 13.83 -1.24
CA VAL A 445 -2.25 13.26 -2.16
C VAL A 445 -1.87 11.84 -1.76
N THR A 446 -1.55 11.03 -2.75
CA THR A 446 -1.00 9.68 -2.56
C THR A 446 0.45 9.64 -3.03
N TYR A 447 1.26 8.82 -2.38
CA TYR A 447 2.56 8.41 -2.92
C TYR A 447 2.68 6.88 -2.90
N ALA A 448 3.42 6.35 -3.88
CA ALA A 448 3.77 4.94 -3.91
C ALA A 448 4.81 4.66 -2.83
N TRP A 449 4.43 3.86 -1.84
CA TRP A 449 5.29 3.40 -0.75
C TRP A 449 5.68 1.92 -0.95
N ASP A 450 6.61 1.42 -0.14
CA ASP A 450 7.09 0.04 -0.11
C ASP A 450 6.59 -0.72 1.12
N GLY A 451 6.21 -1.99 0.92
CA GLY A 451 5.67 -2.86 1.97
C GLY A 451 6.66 -3.19 3.09
N ASN A 452 7.97 -3.01 2.87
CA ASN A 452 9.03 -3.38 3.81
C ASN A 452 10.06 -2.28 4.05
N ALA A 453 9.83 -1.05 3.60
CA ALA A 453 10.69 0.09 3.90
C ALA A 453 10.02 1.09 4.84
N LEU A 454 10.81 1.82 5.63
CA LEU A 454 10.36 3.02 6.33
C LEU A 454 9.84 4.06 5.31
N PRO A 455 8.97 4.99 5.72
CA PRO A 455 8.54 6.09 4.87
C PRO A 455 9.75 6.80 4.27
N GLY A 456 9.78 6.95 2.94
CA GLY A 456 10.88 7.54 2.19
C GLY A 456 11.85 6.56 1.54
N ASN A 457 11.86 5.28 1.93
CA ASN A 457 12.66 4.20 1.33
C ASN A 457 14.10 4.62 0.97
N GLU A 458 14.42 4.84 -0.31
CA GLU A 458 15.76 5.21 -0.79
C GLU A 458 16.27 6.56 -0.23
N PHE A 459 15.37 7.38 0.33
CA PHE A 459 15.71 8.53 1.15
C PHE A 459 16.74 8.19 2.22
N TRP A 460 16.60 7.08 2.94
CA TRP A 460 17.50 6.72 4.03
C TRP A 460 18.91 6.30 3.58
N ASP A 461 19.11 6.12 2.27
CA ASP A 461 20.41 5.94 1.60
C ASP A 461 20.96 7.25 0.98
N GLY A 462 20.22 8.35 1.10
CA GLY A 462 20.59 9.65 0.54
C GLY A 462 20.18 9.86 -0.92
N PHE A 463 19.39 8.94 -1.50
CA PHE A 463 18.87 9.10 -2.85
C PHE A 463 17.58 9.93 -2.83
N LEU A 464 17.71 11.24 -3.03
CA LEU A 464 16.61 12.20 -2.86
C LEU A 464 15.65 12.34 -4.07
N ALA A 465 15.93 11.62 -5.16
CA ALA A 465 15.16 11.74 -6.42
C ALA A 465 14.99 10.39 -7.15
N ALA A 466 15.16 9.25 -6.44
CA ALA A 466 15.15 7.93 -7.08
C ALA A 466 13.74 7.45 -7.45
N SER A 467 12.72 7.80 -6.66
CA SER A 467 11.36 7.29 -6.81
C SER A 467 10.34 8.25 -6.18
N GLY A 468 9.08 7.82 -6.06
CA GLY A 468 8.03 8.58 -5.37
C GLY A 468 8.24 8.65 -3.85
N ASP A 469 8.90 7.64 -3.27
CA ASP A 469 9.21 7.58 -1.84
C ASP A 469 10.10 8.74 -1.35
N PRO A 470 11.33 8.94 -1.89
CA PRO A 470 12.16 10.06 -1.49
C PRO A 470 11.54 11.39 -1.93
N ALA A 471 10.77 11.44 -3.02
CA ALA A 471 10.08 12.66 -3.42
C ALA A 471 9.09 13.11 -2.33
N ALA A 472 8.28 12.19 -1.79
CA ALA A 472 7.36 12.45 -0.68
C ALA A 472 8.11 12.79 0.62
N ALA A 473 9.17 12.05 0.96
CA ALA A 473 10.01 12.34 2.13
C ALA A 473 10.72 13.68 2.04
N CYS A 474 11.02 14.14 0.83
CA CYS A 474 11.67 15.42 0.60
C CYS A 474 10.71 16.60 0.59
N SER A 475 9.41 16.37 0.46
CA SER A 475 8.43 17.45 0.27
C SER A 475 7.42 17.56 1.43
N THR A 476 7.42 16.57 2.33
CA THR A 476 6.45 16.43 3.44
C THR A 476 7.11 15.87 4.70
N GLN A 477 6.36 15.82 5.81
CA GLN A 477 6.85 15.36 7.11
C GLN A 477 6.83 13.82 7.29
N ILE A 478 6.58 13.01 6.25
CA ILE A 478 6.31 11.56 6.41
C ILE A 478 7.42 10.79 7.15
N THR A 479 8.68 11.20 7.03
CA THR A 479 9.81 10.52 7.70
C THR A 479 9.76 10.64 9.21
N GLU A 480 9.11 11.68 9.75
CA GLU A 480 8.85 11.84 11.17
C GLU A 480 7.44 11.38 11.54
N LEU A 481 6.44 11.78 10.75
CA LEU A 481 5.03 11.54 11.09
C LEU A 481 4.56 10.12 10.86
N HIS A 482 5.12 9.38 9.88
CA HIS A 482 4.69 8.02 9.53
C HIS A 482 5.66 6.95 10.08
N THR A 483 6.68 7.35 10.84
CA THR A 483 7.66 6.44 11.44
C THR A 483 7.29 6.19 12.90
N ALA A 484 6.81 4.99 13.24
CA ALA A 484 6.33 4.61 14.58
C ALA A 484 7.34 4.84 15.72
N LYS A 485 8.64 4.75 15.41
CA LYS A 485 9.72 5.02 16.39
C LYS A 485 9.92 6.51 16.69
N ILE A 486 9.42 7.39 15.83
CA ILE A 486 9.48 8.84 16.00
C ILE A 486 8.13 9.37 16.47
N ASN A 487 7.04 9.08 15.76
CA ASN A 487 5.71 9.53 16.13
C ASN A 487 4.95 8.46 16.93
N PRO A 488 4.71 8.65 18.24
CA PRO A 488 3.97 7.68 19.06
C PRO A 488 2.51 7.51 18.62
N ARG A 489 1.97 8.42 17.81
CA ARG A 489 0.62 8.31 17.25
C ARG A 489 0.57 7.35 16.06
N THR A 490 1.70 7.08 15.40
CA THR A 490 1.82 6.02 14.39
C THR A 490 2.00 4.68 15.09
N ALA A 491 0.91 4.18 15.65
CA ALA A 491 0.92 2.97 16.46
C ALA A 491 -0.19 2.02 16.01
N GLY A 492 -0.02 0.73 16.29
CA GLY A 492 -1.06 -0.28 16.11
C GLY A 492 -2.31 0.04 16.94
N SER A 493 -2.16 0.70 18.09
CA SER A 493 -3.31 1.14 18.90
C SER A 493 -4.05 2.34 18.30
N SER A 494 -3.47 3.02 17.32
CA SER A 494 -4.14 4.04 16.50
C SER A 494 -4.80 3.45 15.25
N LEU A 495 -4.89 2.12 15.12
CA LEU A 495 -5.49 1.46 13.95
C LEU A 495 -6.91 1.93 13.70
N HIS A 496 -7.15 2.31 12.45
CA HIS A 496 -8.48 2.53 11.92
C HIS A 496 -8.83 1.45 10.88
N VAL A 497 -10.12 1.15 10.78
CA VAL A 497 -10.68 0.20 9.83
C VAL A 497 -11.59 0.96 8.87
N ALA A 498 -11.33 0.82 7.57
CA ALA A 498 -12.24 1.24 6.51
C ALA A 498 -13.34 0.20 6.36
N SER A 499 -14.57 0.62 6.60
CA SER A 499 -15.79 -0.19 6.54
C SER A 499 -16.75 0.35 5.49
N PRO A 500 -17.42 -0.51 4.73
CA PRO A 500 -18.46 -0.08 3.81
C PRO A 500 -19.61 0.52 4.61
N GLU A 501 -20.02 -0.09 5.70
CA GLU A 501 -21.23 0.32 6.43
C GLU A 501 -21.00 1.59 7.25
N HIS A 502 -19.85 1.70 7.91
CA HIS A 502 -19.63 2.73 8.93
C HIS A 502 -18.56 3.78 8.58
N GLY A 503 -17.99 3.74 7.37
CA GLY A 503 -16.88 4.61 7.00
C GLY A 503 -15.59 4.22 7.72
N ILE A 504 -14.80 5.19 8.16
CA ILE A 504 -13.52 4.94 8.84
C ILE A 504 -13.68 5.11 10.35
N LEU A 505 -13.43 4.02 11.09
CA LEU A 505 -13.57 3.97 12.54
C LEU A 505 -12.27 3.54 13.20
N HIS A 506 -12.05 4.00 14.44
CA HIS A 506 -11.02 3.40 15.29
C HIS A 506 -11.38 1.94 15.59
N ILE A 507 -10.39 1.06 15.70
CA ILE A 507 -10.59 -0.39 15.85
C ILE A 507 -11.47 -0.76 17.05
N ALA A 508 -11.42 -0.02 18.16
CA ALA A 508 -12.25 -0.30 19.31
C ALA A 508 -13.73 0.02 19.04
N ASP A 509 -14.00 1.15 18.38
CA ASP A 509 -15.37 1.53 17.98
C ASP A 509 -15.93 0.55 16.93
N TYR A 510 -15.09 0.17 15.97
CA TYR A 510 -15.42 -0.87 14.98
C TYR A 510 -15.78 -2.20 15.66
N ALA A 511 -14.96 -2.66 16.61
CA ALA A 511 -15.21 -3.90 17.36
C ALA A 511 -16.50 -3.85 18.18
N ARG A 512 -16.82 -2.72 18.83
CA ARG A 512 -18.07 -2.56 19.60
C ARG A 512 -19.30 -2.66 18.72
N LEU A 513 -19.27 -2.06 17.53
CA LEU A 513 -20.40 -2.11 16.60
C LEU A 513 -20.68 -3.52 16.06
N HIS A 514 -19.66 -4.35 15.87
CA HIS A 514 -19.80 -5.69 15.25
C HIS A 514 -19.87 -6.85 16.25
N LEU A 515 -19.61 -6.60 17.54
CA LEU A 515 -19.68 -7.60 18.61
C LEU A 515 -20.81 -7.36 19.61
N ALA A 516 -21.47 -6.20 19.55
CA ALA A 516 -22.74 -5.95 20.23
C ALA A 516 -23.86 -6.77 19.56
#